data_AF-K1TQ18-F1
#
_entry.id   AF-K1TQ18-F1
#
_cell.length_a   1.000
_cell.length_b   1.000
_cell.length_c   1.000
_cell.angle_alpha   90.00
_cell.angle_beta   90.00
_cell.angle_gamma   90.00
#
_symmetry.space_group_name_H-M   'P 1'
#
loop_
_entity.id
_entity.type
_entity.pdbx_description
1 polymer ?
#
loop_
_entity_poly.entity_id
_entity_poly.type
_entity_poly.pdbx_seq_one_letter_code
_entity_poly.pdbx_strand_id
1 'polypeptide(L)'
;MEGYMKLGLPNNSNVLLADGCEAAFAMAKAGLGVTAFPMMPYMNDSKLEYIRIDGLAPVLLGLYSKKLIKSEPAFEFVTEAKKFYKNYRYPIDKTKTV
;
A
#
# COMPACT_ATOMS: atom_id res chain seq x y z
N MET A 1 24.65 18.87 -5.79
CA MET A 1 23.69 17.88 -6.32
C MET A 1 22.53 17.80 -5.35
N GLU A 2 21.48 18.59 -5.61
CA GLU A 2 20.19 18.46 -4.91
C GLU A 2 19.29 17.61 -5.80
N GLY A 3 18.98 16.39 -5.36
CA GLY A 3 18.30 15.41 -6.21
C GLY A 3 17.37 14.44 -5.49
N TYR A 4 16.99 14.74 -4.24
CA TYR A 4 15.92 14.00 -3.58
C TYR A 4 14.64 14.81 -3.75
N MET A 5 13.66 14.28 -4.49
CA MET A 5 12.31 14.83 -4.49
C MET A 5 11.84 14.90 -3.04
N LYS A 6 11.74 16.13 -2.52
CA LYS A 6 11.06 16.41 -1.28
C LYS A 6 9.58 16.22 -1.57
N LEU A 7 9.13 14.96 -1.55
CA LEU A 7 7.70 14.64 -1.45
C LEU A 7 7.19 15.54 -0.33
N GLY A 8 6.28 16.46 -0.66
CA GLY A 8 5.73 17.47 0.26
C GLY A 8 4.85 16.83 1.33
N LEU A 9 5.37 15.80 1.99
CA LEU A 9 4.81 15.15 3.14
C LEU A 9 5.16 16.05 4.33
N PRO A 10 4.17 16.45 5.15
CA PRO A 10 4.47 17.12 6.40
C PRO A 10 5.48 16.27 7.19
N ASN A 11 6.34 16.91 7.99
CA ASN A 11 7.35 16.24 8.82
C ASN A 11 6.68 15.13 9.65
N ASN A 12 6.72 13.89 9.14
CA ASN A 12 6.00 12.77 9.73
C ASN A 12 7.05 11.76 10.19
N SER A 13 7.33 11.73 11.49
CA SER A 13 8.09 10.69 12.19
C SER A 13 7.52 9.25 12.01
N ASN A 14 6.51 9.08 11.17
CA ASN A 14 5.72 7.85 10.98
C ASN A 14 5.91 7.24 9.59
N VAL A 15 6.81 7.79 8.75
CA VAL A 15 7.14 7.23 7.44
C VAL A 15 8.49 6.52 7.54
N LEU A 16 8.47 5.20 7.37
CA LEU A 16 9.67 4.38 7.27
C LEU A 16 10.10 4.29 5.81
N LEU A 17 11.37 4.61 5.55
CA LEU A 17 11.98 4.45 4.24
C LEU A 17 12.69 3.10 4.21
N ALA A 18 12.50 2.38 3.11
CA ALA A 18 13.11 1.08 2.85
C ALA A 18 13.75 1.13 1.47
N ASP A 19 15.00 0.69 1.39
CA ASP A 19 15.71 0.54 0.12
C ASP A 19 15.37 -0.84 -0.47
N GLY A 20 14.49 -0.87 -1.47
CA GLY A 20 14.04 -2.08 -2.14
C GLY A 20 12.68 -2.62 -1.66
N CYS A 21 12.03 -3.38 -2.55
CA CYS A 21 10.68 -3.89 -2.33
C CYS A 21 10.66 -4.98 -1.25
N GLU A 22 11.72 -5.77 -1.13
CA GLU A 22 11.88 -6.84 -0.16
C GLU A 22 11.97 -6.29 1.27
N ALA A 23 12.74 -5.22 1.47
CA ALA A 23 12.90 -4.57 2.76
C ALA A 23 11.56 -3.96 3.22
N ALA A 24 10.88 -3.23 2.33
CA ALA A 24 9.59 -2.64 2.63
C ALA A 24 8.51 -3.71 2.90
N PHE A 25 8.55 -4.82 2.17
CA PHE A 25 7.67 -5.96 2.38
C PHE A 25 7.93 -6.65 3.74
N ALA A 26 9.20 -6.81 4.12
CA ALA A 26 9.58 -7.32 5.44
C ALA A 26 9.11 -6.39 6.58
N MET A 27 9.19 -5.07 6.39
CA MET A 27 8.67 -4.09 7.36
C MET A 27 7.14 -4.20 7.52
N ALA A 28 6.41 -4.35 6.41
CA ALA A 28 4.96 -4.58 6.46
C ALA A 28 4.61 -5.90 7.17
N LYS A 29 5.37 -6.98 6.93
CA LYS A 29 5.24 -8.26 7.66
C LYS A 29 5.50 -8.11 9.16
N ALA A 30 6.47 -7.29 9.55
CA ALA A 30 6.78 -7.01 10.94
C ALA A 30 5.72 -6.12 11.62
N GLY A 31 4.75 -5.57 10.87
CA GLY A 31 3.72 -4.68 11.40
C GLY A 31 4.18 -3.25 11.62
N LEU A 32 5.26 -2.85 10.96
CA LEU A 32 5.80 -1.49 11.05
C LEU A 32 5.05 -0.49 10.16
N GLY A 33 4.08 -0.97 9.38
CA GLY A 33 3.24 -0.12 8.55
C GLY A 33 2.52 -0.90 7.47
N VAL A 34 2.06 -0.13 6.48
CA VAL A 34 1.39 -0.63 5.27
C VAL A 34 2.17 -0.13 4.08
N THR A 35 2.31 -0.96 3.05
CA THR A 35 3.08 -0.59 1.85
C THR A 35 2.33 -0.95 0.58
N ALA A 36 2.55 -0.18 -0.49
CA ALA A 36 1.95 -0.41 -1.79
C ALA A 36 3.05 -0.75 -2.81
N PHE A 37 2.97 -1.92 -3.43
CA PHE A 37 3.96 -2.38 -4.42
C PHE A 37 3.29 -3.07 -5.61
N PRO A 38 4.01 -3.16 -6.76
CA PRO A 38 3.66 -4.09 -7.81
C PRO A 38 3.49 -5.50 -7.25
N MET A 39 2.44 -6.17 -7.69
CA MET A 39 2.24 -7.57 -7.35
C MET A 39 3.23 -8.45 -8.10
N MET A 40 4.05 -9.17 -7.35
CA MET A 40 4.98 -10.14 -7.89
C MET A 40 4.53 -11.57 -7.54
N PRO A 41 4.74 -12.57 -8.41
CA PRO A 41 4.26 -13.95 -8.20
C PRO A 41 4.73 -14.58 -6.88
N TYR A 42 5.89 -14.17 -6.36
CA TYR A 42 6.51 -14.72 -5.14
C TYR A 42 6.16 -13.94 -3.87
N MET A 43 5.39 -12.86 -3.95
CA MET A 43 4.98 -12.05 -2.79
C MET A 43 3.70 -12.56 -2.11
N ASN A 44 3.36 -13.84 -2.29
CA ASN A 44 2.23 -14.45 -1.61
C ASN A 44 2.70 -15.07 -0.28
N ASP A 45 2.25 -14.52 0.84
CA ASP A 45 2.62 -14.98 2.19
C ASP A 45 1.37 -15.06 3.07
N SER A 46 1.15 -16.20 3.73
CA SER A 46 -0.01 -16.45 4.58
C SER A 46 -0.06 -15.59 5.84
N LYS A 47 1.04 -14.93 6.22
CA LYS A 47 1.13 -13.98 7.33
C LYS A 47 0.76 -12.56 6.93
N LEU A 48 0.64 -12.30 5.64
CA LEU A 48 0.24 -11.00 5.12
C LEU A 48 -1.23 -10.96 4.76
N GLU A 49 -1.73 -9.75 4.84
CA GLU A 49 -2.97 -9.32 4.27
C GLU A 49 -2.69 -8.45 3.05
N TYR A 50 -3.39 -8.75 1.96
CA TYR A 50 -3.21 -8.10 0.68
C TYR A 50 -4.55 -7.57 0.16
N ILE A 51 -4.52 -6.35 -0.38
CA ILE A 51 -5.65 -5.73 -1.07
C ILE A 51 -5.23 -5.45 -2.51
N ARG A 52 -6.00 -5.99 -3.45
CA ARG A 52 -5.82 -5.74 -4.88
C ARG A 52 -6.22 -4.32 -5.22
N ILE A 53 -5.35 -3.59 -5.90
CA ILE A 53 -5.67 -2.29 -6.49
C ILE A 53 -5.75 -2.48 -8.00
N ASP A 54 -6.98 -2.50 -8.53
CA ASP A 54 -7.26 -2.64 -9.95
C ASP A 54 -7.28 -1.28 -10.68
N GLY A 55 -7.12 -1.33 -12.01
CA GLY A 55 -7.30 -0.17 -12.91
C GLY A 55 -6.11 0.78 -13.05
N LEU A 56 -4.93 0.38 -12.59
CA LEU A 56 -3.65 1.07 -12.82
C LEU A 56 -2.80 0.35 -13.88
N ALA A 57 -3.38 0.07 -15.06
CA ALA A 57 -2.60 -0.54 -16.14
C ALA A 57 -1.39 0.35 -16.53
N PRO A 58 -0.22 -0.24 -16.83
CA PRO A 58 0.06 -1.67 -17.01
C PRO A 58 0.46 -2.44 -15.73
N VAL A 59 0.50 -1.79 -14.56
CA VAL A 59 1.05 -2.37 -13.33
C VAL A 59 -0.05 -2.73 -12.33
N LEU A 60 -0.15 -4.01 -11.98
CA LEU A 60 -1.05 -4.44 -10.91
C LEU A 60 -0.42 -4.12 -9.55
N LEU A 61 -1.05 -3.26 -8.76
CA LEU A 61 -0.58 -2.91 -7.42
C LEU A 61 -1.31 -3.71 -6.34
N GLY A 62 -0.60 -3.96 -5.24
CA GLY A 62 -1.12 -4.53 -4.01
C GLY A 62 -0.80 -3.63 -2.82
N LEU A 63 -1.78 -3.46 -1.94
CA LEU A 63 -1.56 -2.92 -0.61
C LEU A 63 -1.26 -4.09 0.34
N TYR A 64 -0.12 -4.06 1.03
CA TYR A 64 0.37 -5.13 1.88
C TYR A 64 0.51 -4.66 3.33
N SER A 65 0.02 -5.48 4.25
CA SER A 65 0.14 -5.28 5.70
C SER A 65 0.20 -6.62 6.40
N LYS A 66 0.73 -6.70 7.63
CA LYS A 66 0.49 -7.90 8.46
C LYS A 66 -1.02 -8.10 8.67
N LYS A 67 -1.43 -9.30 9.05
CA LYS A 67 -2.80 -9.49 9.56
C LYS A 67 -2.98 -8.68 10.84
N LEU A 68 -3.81 -7.64 10.77
CA LEU A 68 -4.02 -6.71 11.87
C LEU A 68 -5.16 -7.18 12.78
N ILE A 69 -5.06 -6.85 14.08
CA ILE A 69 -6.16 -7.02 15.05
C ILE A 69 -6.87 -5.68 15.28
N LYS A 70 -8.15 -5.72 15.71
CA LYS A 70 -9.01 -4.52 15.82
C LYS A 70 -8.44 -3.37 16.64
N SER A 71 -7.59 -3.65 17.62
CA SER A 71 -6.97 -2.63 18.49
C SER A 71 -5.79 -1.91 17.85
N GLU A 72 -5.30 -2.37 16.69
CA GLU A 72 -4.16 -1.76 16.03
C GLU A 72 -4.59 -0.53 15.21
N PRO A 73 -3.88 0.61 15.31
CA PRO A 73 -4.26 1.84 14.61
C PRO A 73 -4.44 1.69 13.09
N ALA A 74 -3.64 0.81 12.46
CA ALA A 74 -3.74 0.56 11.02
C ALA A 74 -4.94 -0.32 10.61
N PHE A 75 -5.62 -0.96 11.57
CA PHE A 75 -6.71 -1.91 11.28
C PHE A 75 -7.89 -1.25 10.58
N GLU A 76 -8.30 -0.07 11.06
CA GLU A 76 -9.39 0.69 10.44
C GLU A 76 -9.02 1.12 9.02
N PHE A 77 -7.79 1.60 8.82
CA PHE A 77 -7.28 1.97 7.50
C PHE A 77 -7.33 0.79 6.51
N VAL A 78 -6.79 -0.38 6.90
CA VAL A 78 -6.80 -1.57 6.03
C VAL A 78 -8.23 -2.05 5.76
N THR A 79 -9.12 -1.96 6.77
CA THR A 79 -10.53 -2.32 6.63
C THR A 79 -11.25 -1.41 5.65
N GLU A 80 -11.07 -0.10 5.74
CA GLU A 80 -11.68 0.86 4.83
C GLU A 80 -11.07 0.77 3.42
N ALA A 81 -9.75 0.59 3.31
CA ALA A 81 -9.09 0.36 2.03
C ALA A 81 -9.65 -0.87 1.31
N LYS A 82 -9.90 -1.98 2.03
CA LYS A 82 -10.53 -3.18 1.45
C LYS A 82 -11.90 -2.88 0.88
N LYS A 83 -12.74 -2.17 1.64
CA LYS A 83 -14.10 -1.78 1.20
C LYS A 83 -14.01 -0.91 -0.05
N PHE A 84 -13.11 0.08 -0.02
CA PHE A 84 -12.89 1.00 -1.12
C PHE A 84 -12.45 0.26 -2.39
N TYR A 85 -11.34 -0.47 -2.36
CA TYR A 85 -10.79 -1.12 -3.54
C TYR A 85 -11.59 -2.34 -4.02
N LYS A 86 -12.35 -3.02 -3.14
CA LYS A 86 -13.29 -4.07 -3.56
C LYS A 86 -14.39 -3.52 -4.48
N ASN A 87 -14.84 -2.29 -4.24
CA ASN A 87 -15.91 -1.65 -4.99
C ASN A 87 -15.41 -0.86 -6.21
N TYR A 88 -14.13 -0.50 -6.23
CA TYR A 88 -13.48 0.25 -7.31
C TYR A 88 -12.74 -0.68 -8.28
N ARG A 89 -13.49 -1.36 -9.14
CA ARG A 89 -12.93 -2.13 -10.27
C ARG A 89 -12.37 -1.23 -11.39
N TYR A 90 -12.73 0.06 -11.36
CA TYR A 90 -12.29 1.11 -12.25
C TYR A 90 -12.03 2.38 -11.40
N PRO A 91 -10.77 2.80 -11.18
CA PRO A 91 -10.49 4.06 -10.52
C PRO A 91 -11.12 5.16 -11.38
N ILE A 92 -11.91 6.04 -10.76
CA ILE A 92 -12.58 7.15 -11.45
C ILE A 92 -11.49 7.97 -12.13
N ASP A 93 -11.44 7.87 -13.46
CA ASP A 93 -10.73 8.81 -14.30
C ASP A 93 -11.47 10.14 -14.21
N LYS A 94 -11.14 10.94 -13.19
CA LYS A 94 -11.67 12.30 -13.01
C LYS A 94 -11.15 13.27 -14.08
N THR A 95 -10.31 12.82 -15.02
CA THR A 95 -9.92 13.62 -16.18
C THR A 95 -10.90 13.47 -17.35
N LYS A 96 -11.85 12.53 -17.26
CA LYS A 96 -12.97 12.35 -18.19
C LYS A 96 -14.30 12.73 -17.55
N THR A 97 -14.41 13.98 -17.10
CA THR A 97 -15.73 14.60 -16.94
C THR A 97 -16.06 15.26 -18.27
N VAL A 98 -17.09 14.72 -18.95
CA VAL A 98 -17.69 15.28 -20.17
C VAL A 98 -18.41 16.58 -19.84
#